data_AF-A0AAV8QVX6-F1
#
_entry.id   AF-A0AAV8QVX6-F1
#
_cell.length_a   1.000
_cell.length_b   1.000
_cell.length_c   1.000
_cell.angle_alpha   90.00
_cell.angle_beta   90.00
_cell.angle_gamma   90.00
#
_symmetry.space_group_name_H-M   'P 1'
#
loop_
_entity.id
_entity.type
_entity.pdbx_description
1 polymer ?
#
loop_
_entity_poly.entity_id
_entity_poly.type
_entity_poly.pdbx_seq_one_letter_code
_entity_poly.pdbx_strand_id
1 'polypeptide(L)'
;MPTSSSSPAGLLPFVSCVSLPSTEETGGDGKLKLKSLDGADDPICVLTVALAECSSPCPGRSSSSCLAPAPQHAPTQQPSSFSYGVNSLYHAAARPDFVHAYSPAKPARRNPSPGPKRPEKGNVIKPPFAWATDRRATVHTLHHLVSGGITEIHGESQCKRCEARRLIRYDLVKKFAAVAGFFCANQHLMHDRAPSKWMHPTFPDCEACGQRNCMRPILAEKKREMNWLFMLLGQTLGYCTHRQLKYFCKYNGNHRTGAKNRLLYLTYRSLCKQLDPSLRF
;
A
#
# COMPACT_ATOMS: atom_id res chain seq x y z
N MET A 1 -17.82 -75.49 7.49
CA MET A 1 -17.04 -74.23 7.56
C MET A 1 -17.98 -73.07 7.26
N PRO A 2 -17.91 -71.96 8.00
CA PRO A 2 -19.11 -71.42 8.65
C PRO A 2 -19.46 -69.96 8.24
N THR A 3 -20.75 -69.62 8.44
CA THR A 3 -21.31 -68.44 9.16
C THR A 3 -21.13 -67.03 8.57
N SER A 4 -22.20 -66.31 8.19
CA SER A 4 -23.18 -65.52 9.02
C SER A 4 -22.53 -64.26 9.63
N SER A 5 -23.13 -63.07 9.78
CA SER A 5 -24.46 -62.67 10.27
C SER A 5 -24.47 -61.11 10.30
N SER A 6 -25.47 -60.42 9.74
CA SER A 6 -26.62 -59.74 10.39
C SER A 6 -26.35 -58.51 11.26
N SER A 7 -27.00 -57.38 10.90
CA SER A 7 -27.41 -56.30 11.81
C SER A 7 -28.41 -56.79 12.87
N PRO A 8 -28.61 -56.03 13.97
CA PRO A 8 -29.94 -55.41 14.14
C PRO A 8 -29.93 -54.00 14.80
N ALA A 9 -31.11 -53.41 14.75
CA ALA A 9 -31.54 -52.15 15.37
C ALA A 9 -31.91 -52.30 16.86
N GLY A 10 -32.08 -51.15 17.54
CA GLY A 10 -32.71 -51.02 18.86
C GLY A 10 -32.03 -49.92 19.68
N LEU A 11 -32.62 -48.74 19.85
CA LEU A 11 -33.66 -48.38 20.84
C LEU A 11 -33.04 -47.48 21.93
N LEU A 12 -33.56 -46.25 22.02
CA LEU A 12 -33.37 -45.31 23.13
C LEU A 12 -33.96 -45.90 24.43
N PRO A 13 -33.59 -45.34 25.59
CA PRO A 13 -34.61 -44.53 26.25
C PRO A 13 -34.10 -43.22 26.87
N PHE A 14 -35.11 -42.40 27.15
CA PHE A 14 -35.22 -41.16 27.91
C PHE A 14 -34.62 -41.20 29.33
N VAL A 15 -34.68 -40.02 30.00
CA VAL A 15 -34.61 -39.70 31.46
C VAL A 15 -33.36 -38.83 31.76
N SER A 16 -33.40 -37.67 32.42
CA SER A 16 -34.46 -36.83 33.01
C SER A 16 -33.94 -35.40 33.18
N CYS A 17 -34.86 -34.43 33.21
CA CYS A 17 -34.66 -33.14 33.86
C CYS A 17 -34.37 -33.32 35.37
N VAL A 18 -33.46 -32.53 35.93
CA VAL A 18 -33.52 -32.15 37.35
C VAL A 18 -33.18 -30.66 37.49
N SER A 19 -34.02 -30.02 38.29
CA SER A 19 -34.26 -28.61 38.55
C SER A 19 -33.16 -27.88 39.34
N LEU A 20 -33.21 -26.54 39.25
CA LEU A 20 -32.76 -25.57 40.27
C LEU A 20 -33.37 -25.84 41.66
N PRO A 21 -32.76 -25.35 42.75
CA PRO A 21 -33.12 -24.03 43.35
C PRO A 21 -31.87 -23.19 43.70
N SER A 22 -31.84 -21.87 43.48
CA SER A 22 -32.44 -20.77 44.27
C SER A 22 -31.97 -20.69 45.73
N THR A 23 -31.13 -19.70 46.01
CA THR A 23 -30.96 -19.08 47.34
C THR A 23 -31.07 -17.57 47.20
N GLU A 24 -32.29 -17.09 47.45
CA GLU A 24 -32.68 -15.89 48.20
C GLU A 24 -32.02 -15.89 49.60
N GLU A 25 -31.82 -14.83 50.40
CA GLU A 25 -32.07 -13.38 50.45
C GLU A 25 -30.98 -12.78 51.38
N THR A 26 -30.61 -11.50 51.35
CA THR A 26 -31.20 -10.36 52.10
C THR A 26 -30.17 -9.21 51.92
N GLY A 27 -30.50 -7.94 51.69
CA GLY A 27 -31.54 -7.11 52.26
C GLY A 27 -30.85 -5.99 53.05
N GLY A 28 -30.91 -4.74 52.57
CA GLY A 28 -30.23 -3.61 53.20
C GLY A 28 -30.46 -2.28 52.48
N ASP A 29 -31.60 -1.66 52.80
CA ASP A 29 -32.15 -0.41 52.29
C ASP A 29 -31.28 0.85 52.43
N GLY A 30 -31.40 1.75 51.46
CA GLY A 30 -30.87 3.12 51.50
C GLY A 30 -31.61 4.04 50.52
N LYS A 31 -32.57 4.78 51.06
CA LYS A 31 -33.69 5.46 50.40
C LYS A 31 -33.36 6.87 49.84
N LEU A 32 -33.81 7.12 48.61
CA LEU A 32 -34.27 8.38 47.96
C LEU A 32 -33.35 9.61 47.82
N LYS A 33 -33.21 10.09 46.57
CA LYS A 33 -33.87 11.35 46.13
C LYS A 33 -34.00 11.41 44.61
N LEU A 34 -35.25 11.37 44.14
CA LEU A 34 -35.69 11.72 42.79
C LEU A 34 -35.74 13.25 42.65
N LYS A 35 -35.14 13.80 41.59
CA LYS A 35 -35.55 15.06 40.97
C LYS A 35 -35.43 14.89 39.45
N SER A 36 -36.58 14.84 38.80
CA SER A 36 -36.74 15.05 37.36
C SER A 36 -36.86 16.54 37.10
N LEU A 37 -36.36 17.02 35.95
CA LEU A 37 -36.92 18.12 35.15
C LEU A 37 -36.14 18.15 33.82
N ASP A 38 -36.83 17.65 32.78
CA ASP A 38 -36.98 18.16 31.40
C ASP A 38 -35.83 18.89 30.70
N GLY A 39 -35.61 18.51 29.42
CA GLY A 39 -34.97 19.37 28.43
C GLY A 39 -34.36 18.61 27.27
N ALA A 40 -35.05 18.63 26.13
CA ALA A 40 -34.68 17.99 24.88
C ALA A 40 -33.64 18.78 24.06
N ASP A 41 -33.03 18.05 23.12
CA ASP A 41 -32.45 18.47 21.83
C ASP A 41 -31.08 19.22 21.77
N ASP A 42 -30.13 18.50 21.15
CA ASP A 42 -28.98 18.91 20.33
C ASP A 42 -27.98 19.97 20.80
N PRO A 43 -26.67 19.66 20.67
CA PRO A 43 -25.72 20.65 20.22
C PRO A 43 -24.99 20.23 18.93
N ILE A 44 -25.24 21.04 17.91
CA ILE A 44 -24.42 21.25 16.73
C ILE A 44 -22.94 21.37 17.11
N CYS A 45 -22.10 20.60 16.41
CA CYS A 45 -20.66 20.71 16.46
C CYS A 45 -20.19 22.10 16.02
N VAL A 46 -19.72 22.91 16.98
CA VAL A 46 -18.87 24.07 16.69
C VAL A 46 -17.51 23.80 17.32
N LEU A 47 -16.58 23.32 16.50
CA LEU A 47 -15.18 23.14 16.86
C LEU A 47 -14.52 24.54 16.87
N THR A 48 -14.52 25.20 18.02
CA THR A 48 -13.78 26.44 18.23
C THR A 48 -12.28 26.13 18.24
N VAL A 49 -11.56 26.64 17.25
CA VAL A 49 -10.09 26.62 17.21
C VAL A 49 -9.57 27.66 18.20
N ALA A 50 -9.16 27.21 19.38
CA ALA A 50 -8.36 28.01 20.29
C ALA A 50 -6.89 27.91 19.89
N LEU A 51 -6.34 29.00 19.37
CA LEU A 51 -4.90 29.23 19.26
C LEU A 51 -4.35 29.46 20.67
N ALA A 52 -3.68 28.45 21.22
CA ALA A 52 -2.86 28.60 22.41
C ALA A 52 -1.40 28.75 21.98
N GLU A 53 -0.92 29.99 22.00
CA GLU A 53 0.50 30.33 22.01
C GLU A 53 1.07 29.89 23.37
N CYS A 54 1.97 28.91 23.36
CA CYS A 54 2.83 28.61 24.50
C CYS A 54 4.24 29.09 24.18
N SER A 55 4.53 30.31 24.63
CA SER A 55 5.88 30.82 24.83
C SER A 55 6.48 30.18 26.09
N SER A 56 7.65 29.53 25.98
CA SER A 56 8.76 29.58 26.96
C SER A 56 9.82 28.49 26.73
N PRO A 57 11.08 28.71 27.20
CA PRO A 57 12.30 28.30 26.49
C PRO A 57 13.05 27.14 27.15
N CYS A 58 13.74 26.33 26.34
CA CYS A 58 14.71 25.35 26.82
C CYS A 58 16.15 25.88 26.69
N PRO A 59 17.00 25.75 27.73
CA PRO A 59 18.36 26.26 27.74
C PRO A 59 19.39 25.25 27.21
N GLY A 60 20.48 25.79 26.66
CA GLY A 60 21.82 25.20 26.81
C GLY A 60 22.22 24.11 25.82
N ARG A 61 22.71 24.51 24.64
CA ARG A 61 23.62 23.67 23.84
C ARG A 61 25.02 24.28 23.91
N SER A 62 25.89 23.65 24.68
CA SER A 62 27.31 23.99 24.76
C SER A 62 27.98 23.70 23.43
N SER A 63 28.51 24.76 22.82
CA SER A 63 29.40 24.70 21.66
C SER A 63 30.83 24.66 22.16
N SER A 64 31.51 23.52 22.02
CA SER A 64 32.97 23.44 22.12
C SER A 64 33.55 23.44 20.71
N SER A 65 34.13 24.59 20.36
CA SER A 65 34.96 24.82 19.18
C SER A 65 36.38 24.29 19.41
N CYS A 66 36.84 23.37 18.56
CA CYS A 66 38.25 22.99 18.45
C CYS A 66 38.79 23.55 17.13
N LEU A 67 39.91 24.25 17.22
CA LEU A 67 40.65 24.90 16.14
C LEU A 67 41.50 23.92 15.30
N ALA A 68 41.74 24.35 14.05
CA ALA A 68 42.85 24.05 13.12
C ALA A 68 42.76 22.81 12.20
N PRO A 69 43.48 22.76 11.05
CA PRO A 69 43.79 23.84 10.08
C PRO A 69 43.44 23.44 8.62
N ALA A 70 43.51 24.42 7.71
CA ALA A 70 43.20 24.31 6.28
C ALA A 70 44.24 23.49 5.47
N PRO A 71 43.82 22.76 4.41
CA PRO A 71 44.71 22.33 3.34
C PRO A 71 44.72 23.32 2.17
N GLN A 72 45.93 23.70 1.77
CA GLN A 72 46.24 24.50 0.59
C GLN A 72 46.07 23.66 -0.69
N HIS A 73 45.41 24.21 -1.71
CA HIS A 73 45.51 23.70 -3.08
C HIS A 73 46.08 24.79 -4.00
N ALA A 74 47.26 24.50 -4.55
CA ALA A 74 47.96 25.27 -5.56
C ALA A 74 47.44 24.95 -6.98
N PRO A 75 47.58 25.86 -7.96
CA PRO A 75 47.06 25.73 -9.31
C PRO A 75 48.01 24.94 -10.22
N THR A 76 47.47 24.03 -11.02
CA THR A 76 48.22 23.32 -12.08
C THR A 76 48.09 24.04 -13.41
N GLN A 77 49.26 24.29 -14.01
CA GLN A 77 49.52 24.97 -15.27
C GLN A 77 49.18 24.11 -16.50
N GLN A 78 48.85 24.76 -17.62
CA GLN A 78 49.01 24.22 -18.97
C GLN A 78 49.78 25.24 -19.84
N PRO A 79 50.86 24.82 -20.52
CA PRO A 79 51.30 25.34 -21.81
C PRO A 79 51.14 24.24 -22.90
N SER A 80 51.06 24.47 -24.20
CA SER A 80 51.27 25.64 -25.05
C SER A 80 50.73 25.36 -26.47
N SER A 81 50.27 26.43 -27.13
CA SER A 81 50.44 26.79 -28.55
C SER A 81 50.44 25.72 -29.66
N PHE A 82 49.57 25.91 -30.65
CA PHE A 82 50.01 26.15 -32.03
C PHE A 82 49.05 27.12 -32.73
N SER A 83 49.62 28.21 -33.21
CA SER A 83 48.99 29.28 -33.99
C SER A 83 49.07 28.99 -35.48
N TYR A 84 47.99 29.26 -36.23
CA TYR A 84 48.12 29.89 -37.55
C TYR A 84 47.00 30.91 -37.71
N GLY A 85 47.40 32.17 -37.89
CA GLY A 85 46.51 33.30 -38.04
C GLY A 85 45.89 33.39 -39.42
N VAL A 86 44.82 34.16 -39.53
CA VAL A 86 44.38 34.73 -40.80
C VAL A 86 43.91 36.15 -40.55
N ASN A 87 44.51 37.07 -41.29
CA ASN A 87 44.22 38.50 -41.30
C ASN A 87 42.78 38.80 -41.72
N SER A 88 42.21 39.78 -41.04
CA SER A 88 41.04 40.54 -41.47
C SER A 88 41.41 41.49 -42.61
N LEU A 89 40.80 41.33 -43.78
CA LEU A 89 40.62 42.42 -44.74
C LEU A 89 39.23 42.32 -45.39
N TYR A 90 38.43 43.30 -45.04
CA TYR A 90 37.24 43.80 -45.72
C TYR A 90 37.51 43.97 -47.23
N HIS A 91 36.77 43.24 -48.06
CA HIS A 91 36.49 43.64 -49.43
C HIS A 91 35.03 43.30 -49.76
N ALA A 92 34.26 44.37 -49.98
CA ALA A 92 32.94 44.31 -50.58
C ALA A 92 33.09 43.98 -52.06
N ALA A 93 32.47 42.89 -52.53
CA ALA A 93 32.05 42.73 -53.91
C ALA A 93 31.13 41.52 -54.09
N ALA A 94 30.00 41.78 -54.73
CA ALA A 94 29.26 40.92 -55.66
C ALA A 94 28.73 39.55 -55.17
N ARG A 95 27.40 39.43 -55.24
CA ARG A 95 26.66 38.16 -55.30
C ARG A 95 27.14 37.31 -56.49
N PRO A 96 27.17 35.98 -56.31
CA PRO A 96 26.58 35.12 -57.34
C PRO A 96 25.56 34.14 -56.74
N ASP A 97 24.55 33.85 -57.55
CA ASP A 97 23.45 32.93 -57.29
C ASP A 97 23.94 31.53 -56.90
N PHE A 98 23.65 31.13 -55.66
CA PHE A 98 23.84 29.75 -55.23
C PHE A 98 22.55 28.96 -55.45
N VAL A 99 22.59 28.13 -56.47
CA VAL A 99 21.67 27.02 -56.77
C VAL A 99 21.20 26.32 -55.48
N HIS A 100 19.89 26.19 -55.33
CA HIS A 100 19.25 25.41 -54.27
C HIS A 100 19.64 23.93 -54.43
N ALA A 101 20.65 23.50 -53.68
CA ALA A 101 20.91 22.08 -53.45
C ALA A 101 19.80 21.53 -52.56
N TYR A 102 18.91 20.72 -53.14
CA TYR A 102 17.89 19.96 -52.42
C TYR A 102 18.54 19.12 -51.31
N SER A 103 18.28 19.47 -50.04
CA SER A 103 18.59 18.61 -48.90
C SER A 103 17.66 17.39 -48.92
N PRO A 104 18.16 16.14 -48.86
CA PRO A 104 17.29 14.97 -48.76
C PRO A 104 16.52 15.00 -47.43
N ALA A 105 15.20 14.95 -47.51
CA ALA A 105 14.32 14.86 -46.35
C ALA A 105 14.64 13.60 -45.54
N LYS A 106 14.81 13.75 -44.21
CA LYS A 106 14.95 12.62 -43.29
C LYS A 106 13.69 11.75 -43.36
N PRO A 107 13.78 10.43 -43.47
CA PRO A 107 12.59 9.58 -43.52
C PRO A 107 11.79 9.70 -42.22
N ALA A 108 10.49 9.97 -42.36
CA ALA A 108 9.54 10.01 -41.26
C ALA A 108 9.55 8.67 -40.51
N ARG A 109 9.82 8.72 -39.21
CA ARG A 109 9.81 7.54 -38.33
C ARG A 109 8.37 7.03 -38.23
N ARG A 110 8.03 5.99 -38.99
CA ARG A 110 6.73 5.29 -38.89
C ARG A 110 6.60 4.73 -37.47
N ASN A 111 5.70 5.28 -36.66
CA ASN A 111 5.25 4.63 -35.44
C ASN A 111 4.54 3.32 -35.84
N PRO A 112 4.94 2.15 -35.31
CA PRO A 112 4.22 0.91 -35.56
C PRO A 112 2.78 1.08 -35.07
N SER A 113 1.82 0.84 -35.96
CA SER A 113 0.41 0.77 -35.58
C SER A 113 0.22 -0.32 -34.52
N PRO A 114 -0.67 -0.15 -33.51
CA PRO A 114 -0.94 -1.19 -32.53
C PRO A 114 -1.48 -2.42 -33.25
N GLY A 115 -0.66 -3.46 -33.35
CA GLY A 115 -1.10 -4.74 -33.89
C GLY A 115 -2.25 -5.32 -33.05
N PRO A 116 -3.10 -6.18 -33.63
CA PRO A 116 -4.21 -6.81 -32.92
C PRO A 116 -3.72 -7.47 -31.63
N LYS A 117 -4.38 -7.16 -30.50
CA LYS A 117 -4.10 -7.74 -29.19
C LYS A 117 -4.23 -9.25 -29.31
N ARG A 118 -3.10 -9.97 -29.27
CA ARG A 118 -3.08 -11.43 -29.27
C ARG A 118 -4.00 -11.96 -28.17
N PRO A 119 -4.75 -13.06 -28.40
CA PRO A 119 -5.58 -13.66 -27.38
C PRO A 119 -4.70 -14.01 -26.17
N GLU A 120 -5.25 -13.74 -25.01
CA GLU A 120 -4.61 -13.61 -23.69
C GLU A 120 -4.19 -14.97 -23.10
N LYS A 121 -3.50 -15.81 -23.90
CA LYS A 121 -3.24 -17.25 -23.68
C LYS A 121 -2.28 -17.57 -22.51
N GLY A 122 -2.07 -16.64 -21.58
CA GLY A 122 -1.18 -16.80 -20.42
C GLY A 122 -1.60 -16.06 -19.14
N ASN A 123 -2.81 -15.51 -19.10
CA ASN A 123 -3.30 -14.74 -17.94
C ASN A 123 -4.09 -15.57 -16.92
N VAL A 124 -4.52 -16.77 -17.29
CA VAL A 124 -5.18 -17.72 -16.39
C VAL A 124 -4.13 -18.42 -15.51
N ILE A 125 -4.39 -18.48 -14.22
CA ILE A 125 -3.61 -19.17 -13.19
C ILE A 125 -4.55 -19.90 -12.24
N LYS A 126 -4.06 -20.92 -11.53
CA LYS A 126 -4.77 -21.43 -10.36
C LYS A 126 -4.81 -20.30 -9.30
N PRO A 127 -5.98 -19.93 -8.75
CA PRO A 127 -6.08 -18.94 -7.71
C PRO A 127 -5.17 -19.29 -6.52
N PRO A 128 -4.26 -18.39 -6.10
CA PRO A 128 -3.37 -18.66 -4.98
C PRO A 128 -4.07 -18.63 -3.62
N PHE A 129 -5.24 -17.98 -3.54
CA PHE A 129 -6.05 -17.84 -2.33
C PHE A 129 -7.54 -17.85 -2.70
N ALA A 130 -8.41 -18.18 -1.75
CA ALA A 130 -9.86 -18.20 -1.96
C ALA A 130 -10.45 -16.82 -2.32
N TRP A 131 -9.79 -15.73 -1.93
CA TRP A 131 -10.19 -14.37 -2.29
C TRP A 131 -9.67 -13.89 -3.66
N ALA A 132 -8.74 -14.65 -4.26
CA ALA A 132 -8.13 -14.33 -5.54
C ALA A 132 -8.91 -14.98 -6.68
N THR A 133 -8.87 -14.35 -7.86
CA THR A 133 -9.46 -14.92 -9.08
C THR A 133 -8.48 -15.84 -9.79
N ASP A 134 -8.91 -16.43 -10.91
CA ASP A 134 -8.07 -17.15 -11.85
C ASP A 134 -7.17 -16.22 -12.69
N ARG A 135 -7.27 -14.89 -12.51
CA ARG A 135 -6.42 -13.91 -13.16
C ARG A 135 -5.33 -13.41 -12.23
N ARG A 136 -4.13 -13.23 -12.79
CA ARG A 136 -2.95 -12.74 -12.06
C ARG A 136 -3.25 -11.38 -11.42
N ALA A 137 -2.85 -11.21 -10.15
CA ALA A 137 -2.95 -9.95 -9.43
C ALA A 137 -4.37 -9.34 -9.44
N THR A 138 -5.39 -10.20 -9.46
CA THR A 138 -6.80 -9.82 -9.50
C THR A 138 -7.54 -10.48 -8.34
N VAL A 139 -8.26 -9.67 -7.57
CA VAL A 139 -9.04 -10.05 -6.38
C VAL A 139 -10.53 -9.96 -6.70
N HIS A 140 -11.34 -10.78 -6.03
CA HIS A 140 -12.80 -10.65 -6.11
C HIS A 140 -13.28 -9.35 -5.44
N THR A 141 -14.49 -8.90 -5.79
CA THR A 141 -15.12 -7.74 -5.14
C THR A 141 -15.41 -8.02 -3.67
N LEU A 142 -15.45 -6.97 -2.84
CA LEU A 142 -15.79 -7.05 -1.43
C LEU A 142 -17.13 -7.74 -1.22
N HIS A 143 -18.15 -7.37 -2.00
CA HIS A 143 -19.47 -8.00 -1.96
C HIS A 143 -19.40 -9.51 -2.21
N HIS A 144 -18.65 -9.94 -3.22
CA HIS A 144 -18.47 -11.36 -3.52
C HIS A 144 -17.77 -12.10 -2.38
N LEU A 145 -16.71 -11.51 -1.81
CA LEU A 145 -15.96 -12.10 -0.69
C LEU A 145 -16.85 -12.28 0.54
N VAL A 146 -17.59 -11.23 0.93
CA VAL A 146 -18.46 -11.25 2.11
C VAL A 146 -19.63 -12.20 1.91
N SER A 147 -20.27 -12.19 0.73
CA SER A 147 -21.37 -13.13 0.41
C SER A 147 -20.90 -14.58 0.40
N GLY A 148 -19.64 -14.83 0.06
CA GLY A 148 -18.99 -16.14 0.15
C GLY A 148 -18.46 -16.49 1.55
N GLY A 149 -18.77 -15.72 2.59
CA GLY A 149 -18.35 -15.96 3.97
C GLY A 149 -16.88 -15.61 4.27
N ILE A 150 -16.17 -14.97 3.34
CA ILE A 150 -14.79 -14.53 3.54
C ILE A 150 -14.81 -13.15 4.21
N THR A 151 -14.76 -13.13 5.53
CA THR A 151 -14.73 -11.90 6.36
C THR A 151 -13.36 -11.61 6.97
N GLU A 152 -12.44 -12.57 6.93
CA GLU A 152 -11.09 -12.45 7.47
C GLU A 152 -10.04 -12.76 6.39
N ILE A 153 -8.99 -11.93 6.33
CA ILE A 153 -7.81 -12.16 5.49
C ILE A 153 -6.59 -12.28 6.39
N HIS A 154 -5.75 -13.29 6.14
CA HIS A 154 -4.53 -13.52 6.89
C HIS A 154 -3.28 -13.63 6.02
N GLY A 155 -2.13 -13.47 6.65
CA GLY A 155 -0.83 -13.60 6.03
C GLY A 155 0.30 -13.75 7.05
N GLU A 156 1.33 -14.50 6.69
CA GLU A 156 2.49 -14.68 7.54
C GLU A 156 3.37 -13.42 7.54
N SER A 157 3.92 -13.11 8.71
CA SER A 157 4.90 -12.05 8.90
C SER A 157 6.07 -12.54 9.73
N GLN A 158 7.24 -11.97 9.48
CA GLN A 158 8.50 -12.33 10.12
C GLN A 158 9.13 -11.11 10.78
N CYS A 159 9.61 -11.29 12.01
CA CYS A 159 10.38 -10.28 12.70
C CYS A 159 11.74 -10.07 12.03
N LYS A 160 12.08 -8.83 11.68
CA LYS A 160 13.40 -8.48 11.12
C LYS A 160 14.58 -8.59 12.09
N ARG A 161 14.33 -8.89 13.38
CA ARG A 161 15.36 -8.95 14.44
C ARG A 161 15.62 -10.37 14.92
N CYS A 162 14.57 -11.06 15.37
CA CYS A 162 14.66 -12.39 15.97
C CYS A 162 14.06 -13.49 15.09
N GLU A 163 13.67 -13.16 13.85
CA GLU A 163 13.15 -14.09 12.84
C GLU A 163 11.86 -14.84 13.19
N ALA A 164 11.28 -14.57 14.37
CA ALA A 164 9.99 -15.11 14.80
C ALA A 164 8.91 -14.85 13.75
N ARG A 165 8.16 -15.91 13.42
CA ARG A 165 7.06 -15.88 12.46
C ARG A 165 5.73 -15.84 13.17
N ARG A 166 4.76 -15.12 12.61
CA ARG A 166 3.39 -15.08 13.11
C ARG A 166 2.39 -14.93 11.97
N LEU A 167 1.24 -15.56 12.13
CA LEU A 167 0.08 -15.34 11.28
C LEU A 167 -0.70 -14.11 11.76
N ILE A 168 -0.78 -13.07 10.92
CA ILE A 168 -1.57 -11.87 11.19
C ILE A 168 -2.90 -12.00 10.50
N ARG A 169 -3.98 -11.61 11.19
CA ARG A 169 -5.36 -11.64 10.71
C ARG A 169 -5.93 -10.24 10.66
N TYR A 170 -6.72 -9.98 9.63
CA TYR A 170 -7.41 -8.72 9.40
C TYR A 170 -8.88 -8.98 9.13
N ASP A 171 -9.74 -8.26 9.86
CA ASP A 171 -11.13 -8.08 9.46
C ASP A 171 -11.18 -7.35 8.11
N LEU A 172 -11.74 -8.02 7.11
CA LEU A 172 -11.75 -7.56 5.72
C LEU A 172 -12.51 -6.24 5.59
N VAL A 173 -13.72 -6.16 6.13
CA VAL A 173 -14.61 -5.00 5.95
C VAL A 173 -14.04 -3.79 6.67
N LYS A 174 -13.67 -3.93 7.94
CA LYS A 174 -13.14 -2.85 8.77
C LYS A 174 -11.82 -2.30 8.22
N LYS A 175 -10.88 -3.19 7.84
CA LYS A 175 -9.59 -2.75 7.29
C LYS A 175 -9.75 -2.14 5.91
N PHE A 176 -10.60 -2.70 5.06
CA PHE A 176 -10.84 -2.12 3.74
C PHE A 176 -11.48 -0.74 3.85
N ALA A 177 -12.50 -0.56 4.71
CA ALA A 177 -13.12 0.74 4.95
C ALA A 177 -12.10 1.81 5.37
N ALA A 178 -11.15 1.46 6.26
CA ALA A 178 -10.08 2.38 6.66
C ALA A 178 -9.14 2.75 5.50
N VAL A 179 -8.75 1.78 4.65
CA VAL A 179 -7.87 2.02 3.51
C VAL A 179 -8.58 2.83 2.41
N ALA A 180 -9.80 2.43 2.04
CA ALA A 180 -10.62 3.09 1.04
C ALA A 180 -10.98 4.51 1.47
N GLY A 181 -11.40 4.70 2.73
CA GLY A 181 -11.70 6.01 3.30
C GLY A 181 -10.49 6.94 3.25
N PHE A 182 -9.31 6.47 3.64
CA PHE A 182 -8.09 7.25 3.51
C PHE A 182 -7.76 7.57 2.04
N PHE A 183 -7.88 6.59 1.13
CA PHE A 183 -7.62 6.79 -0.29
C PHE A 183 -8.54 7.88 -0.86
N CYS A 184 -9.85 7.74 -0.70
CA CYS A 184 -10.85 8.67 -1.23
C CYS A 184 -10.68 10.09 -0.68
N ALA A 185 -10.40 10.23 0.62
CA ALA A 185 -10.19 11.53 1.24
C ALA A 185 -8.92 12.24 0.74
N ASN A 186 -7.87 11.51 0.35
CA ASN A 186 -6.55 12.09 0.07
C ASN A 186 -6.12 12.01 -1.40
N GLN A 187 -6.87 11.33 -2.26
CA GLN A 187 -6.44 11.06 -3.65
C GLN A 187 -6.11 12.32 -4.45
N HIS A 188 -6.84 13.41 -4.23
CA HIS A 188 -6.63 14.69 -4.90
C HIS A 188 -5.29 15.35 -4.52
N LEU A 189 -4.79 15.09 -3.30
CA LEU A 189 -3.49 15.59 -2.80
C LEU A 189 -2.32 14.71 -3.21
N MET A 190 -2.58 13.46 -3.58
CA MET A 190 -1.53 12.49 -3.88
C MET A 190 -0.82 12.78 -5.21
N HIS A 191 -1.42 13.57 -6.10
CA HIS A 191 -0.90 13.84 -7.45
C HIS A 191 -0.37 12.57 -8.10
N ASP A 192 -1.20 11.52 -8.07
CA ASP A 192 -0.88 10.28 -8.73
C ASP A 192 0.33 9.53 -8.12
N ARG A 193 0.77 9.88 -6.91
CA ARG A 193 1.94 9.33 -6.22
C ARG A 193 1.59 8.90 -4.79
N ALA A 194 2.19 7.79 -4.35
CA ALA A 194 1.93 7.29 -3.01
C ALA A 194 2.48 8.27 -1.96
N PRO A 195 1.71 8.60 -0.91
CA PRO A 195 2.16 9.44 0.18
C PRO A 195 3.27 8.76 0.98
N SER A 196 4.05 9.56 1.73
CA SER A 196 5.22 9.07 2.48
C SER A 196 4.88 7.90 3.41
N LYS A 197 3.72 7.91 4.07
CA LYS A 197 3.29 6.83 4.97
C LYS A 197 3.11 5.47 4.28
N TRP A 198 2.80 5.45 2.98
CA TRP A 198 2.72 4.20 2.21
C TRP A 198 4.08 3.78 1.68
N MET A 199 4.99 4.73 1.44
CA MET A 199 6.38 4.45 1.09
C MET A 199 7.15 3.84 2.27
N HIS A 200 6.78 4.23 3.49
CA HIS A 200 7.36 3.78 4.75
C HIS A 200 6.29 3.10 5.63
N PRO A 201 5.83 1.89 5.26
CA PRO A 201 4.75 1.23 5.96
C PRO A 201 5.15 0.91 7.41
N THR A 202 4.17 1.04 8.31
CA THR A 202 4.28 0.59 9.70
C THR A 202 3.88 -0.87 9.81
N PHE A 203 4.68 -1.63 10.52
CA PHE A 203 4.48 -3.04 10.83
C PHE A 203 4.07 -3.20 12.30
N PRO A 204 3.40 -4.30 12.66
CA PRO A 204 3.19 -4.64 14.06
C PRO A 204 4.50 -4.90 14.82
N ASP A 205 4.40 -4.83 16.13
CA ASP A 205 5.48 -5.14 17.06
C ASP A 205 5.66 -6.66 17.19
N CYS A 206 6.86 -7.09 17.55
CA CYS A 206 7.16 -8.49 17.80
C CYS A 206 6.89 -8.83 19.26
N GLU A 207 5.96 -9.75 19.52
CA GLU A 207 5.68 -10.25 20.87
C GLU A 207 6.84 -11.08 21.44
N ALA A 208 7.65 -11.72 20.59
CA ALA A 208 8.74 -12.59 21.04
C ALA A 208 9.98 -11.84 21.55
N CYS A 209 10.29 -10.67 20.98
CA CYS A 209 11.47 -9.88 21.38
C CYS A 209 11.15 -8.44 21.81
N GLY A 210 9.86 -8.06 21.83
CA GLY A 210 9.40 -6.71 22.20
C GLY A 210 9.76 -5.60 21.21
N GLN A 211 10.47 -5.93 20.11
CA GLN A 211 10.88 -4.92 19.14
C GLN A 211 9.66 -4.28 18.47
N ARG A 212 9.67 -2.94 18.39
CA ARG A 212 8.63 -2.19 17.68
C ARG A 212 8.81 -2.19 16.17
N ASN A 213 7.70 -2.14 15.43
CA ASN A 213 7.65 -1.93 13.97
C ASN A 213 8.63 -2.86 13.19
N CYS A 214 8.48 -4.16 13.41
CA CYS A 214 9.44 -5.15 12.90
C CYS A 214 8.84 -6.40 12.26
N MET A 215 7.53 -6.65 12.42
CA MET A 215 6.85 -7.81 11.82
C MET A 215 6.50 -7.56 10.36
N ARG A 216 7.47 -7.81 9.47
CA ARG A 216 7.32 -7.56 8.03
C ARG A 216 6.54 -8.69 7.37
N PRO A 217 5.67 -8.41 6.38
CA PRO A 217 4.99 -9.47 5.64
C PRO A 217 5.99 -10.34 4.88
N ILE A 218 5.79 -11.65 4.90
CA ILE A 218 6.58 -12.57 4.08
C ILE A 218 6.08 -12.47 2.64
N LEU A 219 6.98 -12.18 1.70
CA LEU A 219 6.66 -12.06 0.29
C LEU A 219 6.85 -13.41 -0.40
N ALA A 220 5.84 -13.84 -1.16
CA ALA A 220 5.96 -15.04 -1.97
C ALA A 220 7.09 -14.90 -2.99
N GLU A 221 7.86 -15.98 -3.18
CA GLU A 221 8.94 -16.04 -4.16
C GLU A 221 8.39 -15.79 -5.59
N LYS A 222 7.27 -16.44 -5.91
CA LYS A 222 6.57 -16.27 -7.19
C LYS A 222 5.61 -15.09 -7.09
N LYS A 223 5.79 -14.10 -7.96
CA LYS A 223 4.95 -12.88 -8.01
C LYS A 223 3.45 -13.15 -8.22
N ARG A 224 3.09 -14.29 -8.79
CA ARG A 224 1.70 -14.73 -9.01
C ARG A 224 1.01 -15.21 -7.73
N GLU A 225 1.78 -15.61 -6.72
CA GLU A 225 1.33 -16.14 -5.43
C GLU A 225 1.41 -15.07 -4.32
N MET A 226 1.68 -13.81 -4.69
CA MET A 226 1.72 -12.69 -3.76
C MET A 226 0.34 -12.46 -3.12
N ASN A 227 0.33 -12.30 -1.80
CA ASN A 227 -0.89 -11.99 -1.03
C ASN A 227 -1.21 -10.49 -1.10
N TRP A 228 -1.68 -10.04 -2.26
CA TRP A 228 -1.98 -8.63 -2.54
C TRP A 228 -3.04 -8.04 -1.60
N LEU A 229 -4.08 -8.82 -1.29
CA LEU A 229 -5.18 -8.36 -0.43
C LEU A 229 -4.70 -8.15 1.02
N PHE A 230 -3.97 -9.10 1.59
CA PHE A 230 -3.39 -8.93 2.93
C PHE A 230 -2.50 -7.70 3.03
N MET A 231 -1.64 -7.48 2.02
CA MET A 231 -0.75 -6.32 2.01
C MET A 231 -1.50 -4.99 1.83
N LEU A 232 -2.60 -4.97 1.08
CA LEU A 232 -3.48 -3.80 0.97
C LEU A 232 -4.08 -3.44 2.33
N LEU A 233 -4.71 -4.41 2.98
CA LEU A 233 -5.41 -4.23 4.26
C LEU A 233 -4.45 -3.82 5.39
N GLY A 234 -3.22 -4.35 5.36
CA GLY A 234 -2.14 -3.95 6.27
C GLY A 234 -1.48 -2.62 5.91
N GLN A 235 -1.81 -2.00 4.77
CA GLN A 235 -1.11 -0.86 4.19
C GLN A 235 0.42 -1.09 4.04
N THR A 236 0.83 -2.33 3.79
CA THR A 236 2.24 -2.75 3.70
C THR A 236 2.76 -2.89 2.28
N LEU A 237 1.99 -2.53 1.25
CA LEU A 237 2.40 -2.59 -0.17
C LEU A 237 3.70 -1.83 -0.47
N GLY A 238 4.07 -0.83 0.34
CA GLY A 238 5.36 -0.14 0.24
C GLY A 238 6.58 -1.04 0.47
N TYR A 239 6.39 -2.16 1.16
CA TYR A 239 7.43 -3.16 1.39
C TYR A 239 7.77 -3.94 0.10
N CYS A 240 6.87 -3.95 -0.89
CA CYS A 240 7.15 -4.59 -2.17
C CYS A 240 8.33 -3.93 -2.91
N THR A 241 9.06 -4.77 -3.64
CA THR A 241 10.10 -4.33 -4.57
C THR A 241 9.49 -3.65 -5.79
N HIS A 242 10.29 -2.81 -6.49
CA HIS A 242 9.87 -2.18 -7.74
C HIS A 242 9.47 -3.22 -8.80
N ARG A 243 10.14 -4.37 -8.84
CA ARG A 243 9.86 -5.48 -9.77
C ARG A 243 8.53 -6.20 -9.48
N GLN A 244 8.08 -6.24 -8.22
CA GLN A 244 6.77 -6.77 -7.83
C GLN A 244 5.66 -5.78 -8.18
N LEU A 245 5.83 -4.48 -7.91
CA LEU A 245 4.85 -3.45 -8.29
C LEU A 245 4.68 -3.36 -9.81
N LYS A 246 5.78 -3.44 -10.59
CA LYS A 246 5.72 -3.53 -12.07
C LYS A 246 4.93 -4.76 -12.54
N TYR A 247 5.04 -5.88 -11.83
CA TYR A 247 4.28 -7.09 -12.15
C TYR A 247 2.79 -6.86 -11.92
N PHE A 248 2.40 -6.32 -10.76
CA PHE A 248 1.00 -5.99 -10.48
C PHE A 248 0.42 -5.06 -11.55
N CYS A 249 1.15 -3.97 -11.87
CA CYS A 249 0.72 -2.99 -12.88
C CYS A 249 0.53 -3.64 -14.26
N LYS A 250 1.41 -4.57 -14.67
CA LYS A 250 1.32 -5.30 -15.94
C LYS A 250 -0.04 -5.98 -16.12
N TYR A 251 -0.54 -6.64 -15.08
CA TYR A 251 -1.74 -7.46 -15.14
C TYR A 251 -3.02 -6.69 -14.80
N ASN A 252 -2.88 -5.40 -14.45
CA ASN A 252 -4.00 -4.51 -14.13
C ASN A 252 -4.16 -3.36 -15.13
N GLY A 253 -3.56 -3.49 -16.33
CA GLY A 253 -3.67 -2.48 -17.39
C GLY A 253 -2.97 -1.15 -17.08
N ASN A 254 -2.09 -1.11 -16.07
CA ASN A 254 -1.39 0.10 -15.66
C ASN A 254 -0.01 0.22 -16.31
N HIS A 255 0.43 1.48 -16.50
CA HIS A 255 1.77 1.74 -17.00
C HIS A 255 2.87 1.26 -16.03
N ARG A 256 4.01 0.81 -16.57
CA ARG A 256 5.07 0.13 -15.80
C ARG A 256 6.37 0.92 -15.64
N THR A 257 6.52 2.08 -16.31
CA THR A 257 7.79 2.83 -16.31
C THR A 257 7.92 3.85 -15.18
N GLY A 258 6.95 3.91 -14.25
CA GLY A 258 6.98 4.86 -13.14
C GLY A 258 8.02 4.55 -12.07
N ALA A 259 8.40 5.59 -11.31
CA ALA A 259 9.11 5.45 -10.04
C ALA A 259 8.29 4.63 -9.03
N LYS A 260 8.94 4.14 -7.96
CA LYS A 260 8.31 3.24 -6.99
C LYS A 260 7.01 3.83 -6.40
N ASN A 261 7.00 5.10 -6.01
CA ASN A 261 5.81 5.77 -5.45
C ASN A 261 4.63 5.86 -6.43
N ARG A 262 4.90 6.05 -7.73
CA ARG A 262 3.88 6.05 -8.78
C ARG A 262 3.27 4.66 -8.95
N LEU A 263 4.10 3.62 -9.05
CA LEU A 263 3.60 2.24 -9.18
C LEU A 263 2.86 1.77 -7.92
N LEU A 264 3.31 2.22 -6.75
CA LEU A 264 2.66 1.92 -5.47
C LEU A 264 1.26 2.53 -5.42
N TYR A 265 1.13 3.81 -5.79
CA TYR A 265 -0.18 4.48 -5.90
C TYR A 265 -1.12 3.73 -6.84
N LEU A 266 -0.65 3.39 -8.04
CA LEU A 266 -1.46 2.64 -9.03
C LEU A 266 -1.89 1.28 -8.47
N THR A 267 -1.03 0.60 -7.71
CA THR A 267 -1.36 -0.66 -7.05
C THR A 267 -2.47 -0.49 -6.02
N TYR A 268 -2.37 0.50 -5.13
CA TYR A 268 -3.43 0.81 -4.16
C TYR A 268 -4.75 1.15 -4.86
N ARG A 269 -4.71 2.05 -5.84
CA ARG A 269 -5.90 2.48 -6.60
C ARG A 269 -6.58 1.31 -7.27
N SER A 270 -5.82 0.49 -7.99
CA SER A 270 -6.37 -0.67 -8.72
C SER A 270 -6.94 -1.73 -7.78
N LEU A 271 -6.29 -2.01 -6.65
CA LEU A 271 -6.84 -2.95 -5.67
C LEU A 271 -8.13 -2.42 -5.01
N CYS A 272 -8.18 -1.13 -4.68
CA CYS A 272 -9.41 -0.52 -4.17
C CYS A 272 -10.55 -0.61 -5.20
N LYS A 273 -10.25 -0.34 -6.48
CA LYS A 273 -11.22 -0.47 -7.57
C LYS A 273 -11.68 -1.91 -7.83
N GLN A 274 -10.81 -2.91 -7.64
CA GLN A 274 -11.20 -4.31 -7.75
C GLN A 274 -12.14 -4.73 -6.62
N LEU A 275 -11.84 -4.32 -5.37
CA LEU A 275 -12.67 -4.65 -4.21
C LEU A 275 -14.01 -3.91 -4.25
N ASP A 276 -14.00 -2.63 -4.59
CA ASP A 276 -15.20 -1.82 -4.71
C ASP A 276 -15.16 -0.98 -5.99
N PRO A 277 -15.81 -1.46 -7.07
CA PRO A 277 -15.90 -0.73 -8.33
C PRO A 277 -16.70 0.57 -8.26
N SER A 278 -17.49 0.78 -7.20
CA SER A 278 -18.33 1.98 -7.02
C SER A 278 -17.55 3.18 -6.48
N LEU A 279 -16.37 2.94 -5.90
CA LEU A 279 -15.51 4.00 -5.40
C LEU A 279 -15.12 4.97 -6.53
N ARG A 280 -15.34 6.26 -6.28
CA ARG A 280 -14.97 7.33 -7.22
C ARG A 280 -13.48 7.64 -7.09
N PHE A 281 -12.73 7.38 -8.17
CA PHE A 281 -11.29 7.58 -8.28
C PHE A 281 -10.89 8.52 -9.41
#